data_AF-A0A3Q0S2E6-F1
#
_entry.id   AF-A0A3Q0S2E6-F1
#
_cell.length_a   1.000
_cell.length_b   1.000
_cell.length_c   1.000
_cell.angle_alpha   90.00
_cell.angle_beta   90.00
_cell.angle_gamma   90.00
#
_symmetry.space_group_name_H-M   'P 1'
#
loop_
_entity.id
_entity.type
_entity.pdbx_description
1 polymer ?
#
loop_
_entity_poly.entity_id
_entity_poly.type
_entity_poly.pdbx_seq_one_letter_code
_entity_poly.pdbx_strand_id
1 'polypeptide(L)'
;MFSVALLLLLNCIQHVFSTGVKCEQLTQPASVTVQPGQRLTITCQVSYSLGYYTAWIRQPAGKGLEWIGMKHTGSSHYKDSLKNKGRFTISRDNSRKQVYLQMGSLRTEDSAVYYCASYPQ
;
A
#
# COMPACT_ATOMS: atom_id res chain seq x y z
N MET A 1 29.73 -40.25 24.22
CA MET A 1 29.91 -39.17 25.23
C MET A 1 29.55 -37.86 24.54
N PHE A 2 28.33 -37.36 24.74
CA PHE A 2 27.91 -36.08 24.13
C PHE A 2 28.53 -34.95 24.94
N SER A 3 29.38 -34.15 24.30
CA SER A 3 30.08 -33.04 24.93
C SER A 3 29.09 -32.03 25.51
N VAL A 4 29.26 -31.65 26.77
CA VAL A 4 28.45 -30.63 27.48
C VAL A 4 28.42 -29.30 26.72
N ALA A 5 29.42 -29.02 25.89
CA ALA A 5 29.47 -27.84 25.01
C ALA A 5 28.36 -27.82 23.94
N LEU A 6 27.92 -28.98 23.43
CA LEU A 6 26.88 -29.06 22.40
C LEU A 6 25.50 -28.69 22.97
N LEU A 7 25.21 -29.08 24.22
CA LEU A 7 23.96 -28.74 24.92
C LEU A 7 23.86 -27.24 25.27
N LEU A 8 24.99 -26.58 25.58
CA LEU A 8 25.02 -25.14 25.86
C LEU A 8 24.78 -24.29 24.60
N LEU A 9 25.26 -24.73 23.44
CA LEU A 9 25.03 -24.04 22.16
C LEU A 9 23.56 -24.14 21.69
N LEU A 10 22.87 -25.26 21.97
CA LEU A 10 21.45 -25.41 21.67
C LEU A 10 20.55 -24.49 22.52
N ASN A 11 20.92 -24.24 23.78
CA ASN A 11 20.13 -23.37 24.68
C ASN A 11 20.33 -21.87 24.45
N CYS A 12 21.41 -21.44 23.77
CA CYS A 12 21.62 -20.03 23.43
C CYS A 12 20.71 -19.54 22.29
N ILE A 13 20.10 -20.47 21.52
CA ILE A 13 19.19 -20.17 20.41
C ILE A 13 17.73 -19.99 20.89
N GLN A 14 17.39 -20.49 22.09
CA GLN A 14 16.01 -20.47 22.58
C GLN A 14 15.58 -19.18 23.30
N HIS A 15 16.45 -18.17 23.37
CA HIS A 15 16.14 -16.88 24.01
C HIS A 15 16.21 -15.69 23.04
N VAL A 16 15.84 -15.91 21.77
CA VAL A 16 15.35 -14.79 20.96
C VAL A 16 13.96 -14.46 21.50
N PHE A 17 13.88 -13.43 22.35
CA PHE A 17 12.61 -12.80 22.71
C PHE A 17 11.93 -12.35 21.41
N SER A 18 10.98 -13.15 20.95
CA SER A 18 10.09 -12.79 19.84
C SER A 18 9.12 -11.74 20.37
N THR A 19 9.56 -10.49 20.44
CA THR A 19 8.64 -9.37 20.29
C THR A 19 8.19 -9.43 18.83
N GLY A 20 7.18 -10.24 18.54
CA GLY A 20 6.75 -10.52 17.17
C GLY A 20 6.36 -9.24 16.46
N VAL A 21 7.24 -8.71 15.62
CA VAL A 21 6.92 -7.61 14.70
C VAL A 21 6.03 -8.20 13.62
N LYS A 22 4.74 -7.82 13.63
CA LYS A 22 3.81 -8.20 12.57
C LYS A 22 4.01 -7.27 11.38
N CYS A 23 4.72 -7.74 10.35
CA CYS A 23 4.88 -7.01 9.11
C CYS A 23 3.64 -7.19 8.21
N GLU A 24 3.08 -6.08 7.74
CA GLU A 24 2.10 -6.07 6.66
C GLU A 24 2.81 -5.84 5.33
N GLN A 25 2.42 -6.59 4.30
CA GLN A 25 2.99 -6.47 2.97
C GLN A 25 2.00 -5.78 2.05
N LEU A 26 2.49 -4.78 1.32
CA LEU A 26 1.77 -4.07 0.27
C LEU A 26 2.59 -4.17 -1.02
N THR A 27 2.01 -4.81 -2.04
CA THR A 27 2.68 -5.04 -3.33
C THR A 27 1.95 -4.28 -4.43
N GLN A 28 2.66 -3.47 -5.19
CA GLN A 28 2.14 -2.72 -6.34
C GLN A 28 3.15 -2.79 -7.50
N PRO A 29 2.75 -2.47 -8.74
CA PRO A 29 3.66 -2.41 -9.87
C PRO A 29 4.84 -1.47 -9.60
N ALA A 30 6.05 -1.86 -9.99
CA ALA A 30 7.24 -1.03 -9.80
C ALA A 30 7.22 0.25 -10.65
N SER A 31 6.72 0.15 -11.89
CA SER A 31 6.56 1.28 -12.79
C SER A 31 5.48 0.99 -13.84
N VAL A 32 4.73 2.02 -14.24
CA VAL A 32 3.80 1.94 -15.36
C VAL A 32 3.93 3.19 -16.21
N THR A 33 4.05 3.03 -17.52
CA THR A 33 4.11 4.14 -18.48
C THR A 33 2.88 4.09 -19.38
N VAL A 34 2.22 5.23 -19.55
CA VAL A 34 1.02 5.39 -20.37
C VAL A 34 1.03 6.77 -21.03
N GLN A 35 0.33 6.90 -22.15
CA GLN A 35 0.21 8.18 -22.85
C GLN A 35 -0.82 9.11 -22.21
N PRO A 36 -0.67 10.45 -22.33
CA PRO A 36 -1.71 11.38 -21.93
C PRO A 36 -3.08 11.05 -22.55
N GLY A 37 -4.15 11.31 -21.80
CA GLY A 37 -5.53 10.99 -22.18
C GLY A 37 -5.96 9.55 -21.90
N GLN A 38 -5.01 8.62 -21.72
CA GLN A 38 -5.32 7.22 -21.38
C GLN A 38 -5.82 7.07 -19.94
N ARG A 39 -6.41 5.89 -19.68
CA ARG A 39 -6.79 5.45 -18.34
C ARG A 39 -5.72 4.54 -17.77
N LEU A 40 -5.58 4.54 -16.45
CA LEU A 40 -4.67 3.66 -15.73
C LEU A 40 -5.35 3.16 -14.45
N THR A 41 -5.14 1.89 -14.13
CA THR A 41 -5.51 1.33 -12.83
C THR A 41 -4.25 0.81 -12.16
N ILE A 42 -3.86 1.40 -11.04
CA ILE A 42 -2.80 0.86 -10.19
C ILE A 42 -3.45 -0.09 -9.20
N THR A 43 -2.91 -1.31 -9.10
CA THR A 43 -3.36 -2.33 -8.16
C THR A 43 -2.38 -2.43 -7.00
N CYS A 44 -2.90 -2.43 -5.77
CA CYS A 44 -2.16 -2.73 -4.57
C CYS A 44 -2.72 -4.01 -3.93
N GLN A 45 -1.91 -5.06 -3.88
CA GLN A 45 -2.20 -6.31 -3.18
C GLN A 45 -1.72 -6.19 -1.74
N VAL A 46 -2.59 -6.53 -0.78
CA VAL A 46 -2.26 -6.45 0.65
C VAL A 46 -2.26 -7.83 1.31
N SER A 47 -1.45 -8.02 2.34
CA SER A 47 -1.44 -9.27 3.13
C SER A 47 -2.55 -9.31 4.19
N TYR A 48 -3.01 -8.14 4.65
CA TYR A 48 -4.02 -7.99 5.69
C TYR A 48 -5.46 -8.10 5.16
N SER A 49 -6.41 -8.24 6.08
CA SER A 49 -7.84 -8.20 5.75
C SER A 49 -8.28 -6.75 5.58
N LEU A 50 -9.00 -6.43 4.50
CA LEU A 50 -9.50 -5.08 4.21
C LEU A 50 -10.66 -4.66 5.14
N GLY A 51 -10.43 -4.68 6.45
CA GLY A 51 -11.39 -4.26 7.49
C GLY A 51 -11.27 -2.80 7.88
N TYR A 52 -10.22 -2.09 7.44
CA TYR A 52 -10.00 -0.68 7.74
C TYR A 52 -9.60 0.11 6.49
N TYR A 53 -9.34 1.40 6.65
CA TYR A 53 -8.93 2.28 5.56
C TYR A 53 -7.59 1.86 4.93
N THR A 54 -7.54 1.87 3.61
CA THR A 54 -6.29 1.85 2.83
C THR A 54 -6.24 3.12 1.99
N ALA A 55 -5.11 3.82 2.06
CA ALA A 55 -4.91 5.12 1.45
C ALA A 55 -4.08 5.02 0.16
N TRP A 56 -4.25 6.01 -0.71
CA TRP A 56 -3.39 6.30 -1.84
C TRP A 56 -2.75 7.67 -1.66
N ILE A 57 -1.44 7.71 -1.87
CA ILE A 57 -0.59 8.90 -1.78
C ILE A 57 0.19 8.99 -3.08
N ARG A 58 0.45 10.20 -3.57
CA ARG A 58 1.36 10.43 -4.70
C ARG A 58 2.46 11.42 -4.33
N GLN A 59 3.59 11.31 -5.02
CA GLN A 59 4.71 12.22 -4.91
C GLN A 59 5.13 12.67 -6.31
N PRO A 60 4.68 13.86 -6.77
CA PRO A 60 5.19 14.45 -7.99
C PRO A 60 6.69 14.77 -7.88
N ALA A 61 7.41 14.74 -8.99
CA ALA A 61 8.84 15.07 -9.01
C ALA A 61 9.08 16.48 -8.43
N GLY A 62 10.04 16.60 -7.49
CA GLY A 62 10.37 17.86 -6.83
C GLY A 62 9.33 18.37 -5.83
N LYS A 63 8.29 17.58 -5.49
CA LYS A 63 7.25 17.94 -4.53
C LYS A 63 7.17 16.97 -3.35
N GLY A 64 6.51 17.39 -2.28
CA GLY A 64 6.19 16.55 -1.14
C GLY A 64 5.10 15.51 -1.44
N LEU A 65 4.85 14.64 -0.46
CA LEU A 65 3.76 13.67 -0.50
C LEU A 65 2.40 14.39 -0.51
N GLU A 66 1.53 13.99 -1.43
CA GLU A 66 0.17 14.45 -1.55
C GLU A 66 -0.80 13.27 -1.36
N TRP A 67 -1.59 13.32 -0.30
CA TRP A 67 -2.66 12.35 -0.08
C TRP A 67 -3.77 12.50 -1.13
N ILE A 68 -4.18 11.40 -1.74
CA ILE A 68 -5.25 11.36 -2.76
C ILE A 68 -6.59 11.08 -2.10
N GLY A 69 -6.63 10.03 -1.29
CA GLY A 69 -7.85 9.49 -0.73
C GLY A 69 -7.62 8.18 0.01
N MET A 70 -8.66 7.68 0.66
CA MET A 70 -8.66 6.38 1.31
C MET A 70 -10.04 5.73 1.27
N LYS A 71 -10.08 4.41 1.31
CA LYS A 71 -11.32 3.63 1.24
C LYS A 71 -11.41 2.60 2.35
N HIS A 72 -12.56 2.56 3.00
CA HIS A 72 -13.06 1.53 3.91
C HIS A 72 -14.39 0.96 3.37
N THR A 73 -14.94 -0.08 4.00
CA THR A 73 -16.11 -0.84 3.57
C THR A 73 -17.31 0.00 3.17
N GLY A 74 -17.71 0.95 4.02
CA GLY A 74 -18.86 1.81 3.76
C GLY A 74 -18.51 3.28 3.50
N SER A 75 -17.23 3.62 3.40
CA SER A 75 -16.80 5.02 3.40
C SER A 75 -15.56 5.24 2.54
N SER A 76 -15.53 6.37 1.84
CA SER A 76 -14.37 6.83 1.10
C SER A 76 -14.16 8.31 1.36
N HIS A 77 -12.90 8.69 1.58
CA HIS A 77 -12.50 10.07 1.74
C HIS A 77 -11.52 10.42 0.62
N TYR A 78 -11.60 11.66 0.12
CA TYR A 78 -10.75 12.17 -0.94
C TYR A 78 -10.28 13.57 -0.57
N LYS A 79 -9.08 13.94 -1.04
CA LYS A 79 -8.61 15.32 -0.91
C LYS A 79 -9.52 16.23 -1.71
N ASP A 80 -10.03 17.30 -1.10
CA ASP A 80 -11.03 18.17 -1.74
C ASP A 80 -10.58 18.74 -3.08
N SER A 81 -9.29 19.09 -3.22
CA SER A 81 -8.71 19.56 -4.49
C SER A 81 -8.72 18.51 -5.61
N LEU A 82 -8.86 17.23 -5.28
CA LEU A 82 -8.91 16.09 -6.20
C LEU A 82 -10.33 15.52 -6.35
N LYS A 83 -11.19 15.74 -5.36
CA LYS A 83 -12.59 15.30 -5.30
C LYS A 83 -13.44 15.87 -6.44
N ASN A 84 -13.15 17.09 -6.85
CA ASN A 84 -14.00 17.86 -7.78
C ASN A 84 -13.77 17.52 -9.27
N LYS A 85 -12.89 16.57 -9.59
CA LYS A 85 -12.57 16.25 -10.99
C LYS A 85 -12.98 14.85 -11.45
N GLY A 86 -13.49 13.99 -10.56
CA GLY A 86 -13.94 12.62 -10.92
C GLY A 86 -12.89 11.74 -11.62
N ARG A 87 -11.63 12.20 -11.72
CA ARG A 87 -10.55 11.53 -12.47
C ARG A 87 -9.92 10.43 -11.65
N PHE A 88 -9.95 10.53 -10.33
CA PHE A 88 -9.41 9.53 -9.42
C PHE A 88 -10.57 8.81 -8.73
N THR A 89 -10.58 7.49 -8.83
CA THR A 89 -11.51 6.63 -8.12
C THR A 89 -10.72 5.60 -7.34
N ILE A 90 -11.10 5.36 -6.08
CA ILE A 90 -10.53 4.30 -5.26
C ILE A 90 -11.60 3.21 -5.10
N SER A 91 -11.26 1.99 -5.50
CA SER A 91 -12.07 0.79 -5.26
C SER A 91 -11.26 -0.31 -4.58
N ARG A 92 -11.92 -1.39 -4.18
CA ARG A 92 -11.29 -2.50 -3.48
C ARG A 92 -12.04 -3.81 -3.76
N ASP A 93 -11.32 -4.92 -3.66
CA ASP A 93 -11.85 -6.28 -3.70
C ASP A 93 -11.36 -7.02 -2.45
N ASN A 94 -12.29 -7.27 -1.53
CA ASN A 94 -12.01 -7.96 -0.27
C ASN A 94 -11.63 -9.42 -0.49
N SER A 95 -12.21 -10.08 -1.49
CA SER A 95 -11.95 -11.50 -1.77
C SER A 95 -10.51 -11.70 -2.27
N ARG A 96 -10.02 -10.74 -3.06
CA ARG A 96 -8.66 -10.75 -3.60
C ARG A 96 -7.65 -10.02 -2.72
N LYS A 97 -8.07 -9.36 -1.65
CA LYS A 97 -7.25 -8.46 -0.83
C LYS A 97 -6.52 -7.41 -1.69
N GLN A 98 -7.26 -6.77 -2.59
CA GLN A 98 -6.73 -5.77 -3.52
C GLN A 98 -7.42 -4.43 -3.36
N VAL A 99 -6.65 -3.35 -3.50
CA VAL A 99 -7.12 -1.97 -3.54
C VAL A 99 -6.65 -1.36 -4.85
N TYR A 100 -7.54 -0.63 -5.51
CA TYR A 100 -7.30 -0.08 -6.84
C TYR A 100 -7.36 1.44 -6.80
N LEU A 101 -6.44 2.09 -7.50
CA LEU A 101 -6.53 3.50 -7.86
C LEU A 101 -6.78 3.59 -9.36
N GLN A 102 -8.02 3.88 -9.74
CA GLN A 102 -8.38 4.16 -11.12
C GLN A 102 -8.19 5.64 -11.43
N MET A 103 -7.50 5.89 -12.53
CA MET A 103 -7.19 7.23 -13.03
C MET A 103 -7.72 7.38 -14.46
N GLY A 104 -8.57 8.37 -14.67
CA GLY A 104 -9.15 8.72 -15.96
C GLY A 104 -8.50 9.95 -16.57
N SER A 105 -8.31 9.93 -17.89
CA SER A 105 -7.78 11.05 -18.68
C SER A 105 -6.51 11.62 -18.07
N LEU A 106 -5.47 10.78 -18.03
CA LEU A 106 -4.17 11.13 -17.44
C LEU A 106 -3.55 12.33 -18.14
N ARG A 107 -2.89 13.15 -17.36
CA ARG A 107 -2.15 14.33 -17.82
C ARG A 107 -0.69 14.18 -17.44
N THR A 108 0.17 14.94 -18.08
CA THR A 108 1.60 15.00 -17.75
C THR A 108 1.83 15.39 -16.29
N GLU A 109 0.96 16.25 -15.73
CA GLU A 109 0.96 16.66 -14.32
C GLU A 109 0.63 15.53 -13.32
N ASP A 110 0.09 14.40 -13.79
CA ASP A 110 -0.22 13.23 -12.95
C ASP A 110 0.97 12.26 -12.86
N SER A 111 2.09 12.55 -13.54
CA SER A 111 3.33 11.76 -13.40
C SER A 111 3.94 11.95 -12.01
N ALA A 112 3.99 10.85 -11.25
CA ALA A 112 4.40 10.83 -9.85
C ALA A 112 4.77 9.40 -9.43
N VAL A 113 5.44 9.26 -8.29
CA VAL A 113 5.48 7.98 -7.58
C VAL A 113 4.19 7.84 -6.81
N TYR A 114 3.52 6.70 -6.94
CA TYR A 114 2.28 6.38 -6.23
C TYR A 114 2.59 5.37 -5.12
N TYR A 115 1.93 5.53 -3.98
CA TYR A 115 2.07 4.65 -2.83
C TYR A 115 0.69 4.26 -2.33
N CYS A 116 0.42 2.96 -2.22
CA CYS A 116 -0.61 2.48 -1.31
C CYS A 116 -0.06 2.42 0.12
N ALA A 117 -0.89 2.80 1.08
CA ALA A 117 -0.53 2.80 2.50
C ALA A 117 -1.67 2.18 3.31
N SER A 118 -1.32 1.25 4.21
CA SER A 118 -2.26 0.80 5.23
C SER A 118 -2.39 1.88 6.30
N TYR A 119 -3.59 2.03 6.85
CA TYR A 119 -3.74 2.84 8.04
C TYR A 119 -3.39 1.97 9.27
N PRO A 120 -2.51 2.44 10.17
CA PRO A 120 -2.11 1.67 11.35
C PRO A 120 -3.31 1.33 12.24
N GLN A 121 -3.41 0.08 12.67
CA GLN A 121 -4.37 -0.35 13.70
C GLN A 121 -3.73 -0.35 15.08
#